data_AF-A0A6C0Q3N8-F1
#
_entry.id   AF-A0A6C0Q3N8-F1
#
_cell.length_a   1.000
_cell.length_b   1.000
_cell.length_c   1.000
_cell.angle_alpha   90.00
_cell.angle_beta   90.00
_cell.angle_gamma   90.00
#
_symmetry.space_group_name_H-M   'P 1'
#
loop_
_entity.id
_entity.type
_entity.pdbx_description
1 polymer ?
#
loop_
_entity_poly.entity_id
_entity_poly.type
_entity_poly.pdbx_seq_one_letter_code
_entity_poly.pdbx_strand_id
1 'polypeptide(L)'
;MGQWLPLLVNASADLYAAIWQETQFLGVAGVLESEPTEIEYMTIEEMLRVHSAAFAEGAYFVDGGELEVDDDAFDQIFLRVTGRAPLF
;
A
#
# COMPACT_ATOMS: atom_id res chain seq x y z
N MET A 1 11.03 1.07 19.36
CA MET A 1 10.18 1.63 18.29
C MET A 1 11.01 1.63 17.02
N GLY A 2 10.46 1.12 15.91
CA GLY A 2 11.16 1.09 14.62
C GLY A 2 11.52 2.50 14.14
N GLN A 3 12.41 2.59 13.16
CA GLN A 3 12.69 3.81 12.41
C GLN A 3 11.71 3.85 11.22
N TRP A 4 10.94 4.92 11.10
CA TRP A 4 9.89 5.07 10.09
C TRP A 4 10.28 6.13 9.08
N LEU A 5 10.21 5.79 7.81
CA LEU A 5 10.39 6.72 6.71
C LEU A 5 9.09 6.81 5.91
N PRO A 6 8.36 7.93 5.96
CA PRO A 6 7.19 8.14 5.12
C PRO A 6 7.57 8.05 3.64
N LEU A 7 6.78 7.30 2.87
CA LEU A 7 6.91 7.14 1.41
C LEU A 7 5.85 7.97 0.68
N LEU A 8 4.59 7.82 1.10
CA LEU A 8 3.44 8.54 0.57
C LEU A 8 2.58 8.98 1.75
N VAL A 9 2.01 10.18 1.67
CA VAL A 9 1.11 10.73 2.68
C VAL A 9 -0.01 11.49 1.98
N ASN A 10 -1.23 11.32 2.44
CA ASN A 10 -2.37 12.09 1.97
C ASN A 10 -2.70 13.25 2.94
N ALA A 11 -3.73 14.03 2.61
CA ALA A 11 -4.15 15.17 3.44
C ALA A 11 -4.90 14.76 4.73
N SER A 12 -5.36 13.51 4.82
CA SER A 12 -6.05 12.92 5.99
C SER A 12 -5.14 12.13 6.93
N ALA A 13 -3.81 12.27 6.76
CA ALA A 13 -2.78 11.60 7.55
C ALA A 13 -2.65 10.08 7.34
N ASP A 14 -3.35 9.51 6.36
CA ASP A 14 -3.06 8.16 5.90
C ASP A 14 -1.71 8.17 5.18
N LEU A 15 -0.92 7.13 5.43
CA LEU A 15 0.43 7.06 4.88
C LEU A 15 0.89 5.63 4.61
N TYR A 16 1.80 5.52 3.66
CA TYR A 16 2.71 4.39 3.55
C TYR A 16 4.06 4.75 4.16
N ALA A 17 4.59 3.92 5.04
CA ALA A 17 5.91 4.11 5.64
C ALA A 17 6.78 2.86 5.52
N ALA A 18 8.01 3.05 5.08
CA ALA A 18 9.05 2.03 5.17
C ALA A 18 9.54 1.94 6.63
N ILE A 19 9.60 0.73 7.18
CA ILE A 19 9.94 0.48 8.59
C ILE A 19 11.23 -0.33 8.71
N TRP A 20 12.12 0.14 9.58
CA TRP A 20 13.31 -0.59 10.01
C TRP A 20 13.30 -0.86 11.51
N GLN A 21 13.96 -1.94 11.90
CA GLN A 21 14.44 -2.16 13.26
C GLN A 21 15.95 -2.32 13.20
N GLU A 22 16.67 -1.38 13.81
CA GLU A 22 18.13 -1.27 13.69
C GLU A 22 18.55 -1.19 12.21
N THR A 23 19.20 -2.22 11.68
CA THR A 23 19.61 -2.31 10.27
C THR A 23 18.70 -3.19 9.43
N GLN A 24 17.72 -3.87 10.05
CA GLN A 24 16.81 -4.77 9.37
C GLN A 24 15.61 -4.01 8.83
N PHE A 25 15.38 -4.12 7.52
CA PHE A 25 14.13 -3.68 6.90
C PHE A 25 13.02 -4.68 7.23
N LEU A 26 11.89 -4.18 7.73
CA LEU A 26 10.74 -5.00 8.12
C LEU A 26 9.67 -5.06 7.04
N GLY A 27 9.51 -3.97 6.28
CA GLY A 27 8.46 -3.85 5.26
C GLY A 27 7.95 -2.42 5.11
N VAL A 28 6.90 -2.27 4.32
CA VAL A 28 6.13 -1.04 4.19
C VAL A 28 4.81 -1.23 4.91
N ALA A 29 4.55 -0.38 5.89
CA ALA A 29 3.27 -0.33 6.59
C ALA A 29 2.29 0.60 5.89
N GLY A 30 1.04 0.16 5.81
CA GLY A 30 -0.09 1.05 5.63
C GLY A 30 -0.56 1.55 6.99
N VAL A 31 -0.81 2.85 7.07
CA VAL A 31 -1.38 3.51 8.24
C VAL A 31 -2.60 4.26 7.76
N LEU A 32 -3.75 3.81 8.22
CA LEU A 32 -5.04 4.41 7.93
C LEU A 32 -5.63 4.95 9.24
N GLU A 33 -6.29 6.11 9.18
CA GLU A 33 -6.97 6.64 10.34
C GLU A 33 -8.01 5.63 10.86
N SER A 34 -7.99 5.37 12.17
CA SER A 34 -8.89 4.44 12.87
C SER A 34 -8.71 2.94 12.60
N GLU A 35 -7.73 2.54 11.78
CA GLU A 35 -7.41 1.12 11.52
C GLU A 35 -6.08 0.69 12.17
N PRO A 36 -5.90 -0.61 12.45
CA PRO A 36 -4.61 -1.13 12.88
C PRO A 36 -3.52 -0.87 11.84
N THR A 37 -2.30 -0.55 12.30
CA THR A 37 -1.15 -0.48 11.41
C THR A 37 -0.65 -1.87 11.06
N GLU A 38 -0.51 -2.14 9.76
CA GLU A 38 -0.10 -3.45 9.24
C GLU A 38 1.00 -3.33 8.20
N ILE A 39 1.86 -4.35 8.12
CA ILE A 39 2.86 -4.47 7.05
C ILE A 39 2.16 -5.02 5.81
N GLU A 40 1.80 -4.12 4.89
CA GLU A 40 1.14 -4.50 3.63
C GLU A 40 2.14 -5.06 2.62
N TYR A 41 3.35 -4.50 2.55
CA TYR A 41 4.36 -4.90 1.56
C TYR A 41 5.67 -5.30 2.22
N MET A 42 6.31 -6.34 1.68
CA MET A 42 7.60 -6.83 2.16
C MET A 42 8.77 -6.01 1.62
N THR A 43 8.56 -5.26 0.53
CA THR A 43 9.55 -4.37 -0.10
C THR A 43 8.88 -3.12 -0.68
N ILE A 44 9.63 -2.03 -0.83
CA ILE A 44 9.15 -0.83 -1.53
C ILE A 44 8.88 -1.16 -3.00
N GLU A 45 9.72 -1.99 -3.62
CA GLU A 45 9.55 -2.43 -4.99
C GLU A 45 8.27 -3.24 -5.20
N GLU A 46 7.87 -4.07 -4.24
CA GLU A 46 6.61 -4.79 -4.29
C GLU A 46 5.41 -3.84 -4.22
N MET A 47 5.42 -2.87 -3.30
CA MET A 47 4.41 -1.79 -3.23
C MET A 47 4.28 -1.10 -4.59
N LEU A 48 5.40 -0.68 -5.18
CA LEU A 48 5.40 -0.01 -6.48
C LEU A 48 4.88 -0.90 -7.60
N ARG A 49 5.17 -2.21 -7.59
CA ARG A 49 4.65 -3.15 -8.60
C ARG A 49 3.15 -3.31 -8.49
N VAL A 50 2.60 -3.41 -7.28
CA VAL A 50 1.14 -3.51 -7.05
C VAL A 50 0.44 -2.27 -7.61
N HIS A 51 0.84 -1.07 -7.17
CA HIS A 51 0.21 0.17 -7.63
C HIS A 51 0.41 0.40 -9.14
N SER A 52 1.60 0.09 -9.69
CA SER A 52 1.83 0.22 -11.13
C SER A 52 0.94 -0.71 -11.94
N ALA A 53 0.73 -1.95 -11.48
CA ALA A 53 -0.19 -2.88 -12.11
C ALA A 53 -1.64 -2.41 -11.99
N ALA A 54 -2.04 -1.91 -10.82
CA ALA A 54 -3.37 -1.33 -10.60
C ALA A 54 -3.67 -0.15 -11.56
N PHE A 55 -2.70 0.73 -11.78
CA PHE A 55 -2.81 1.78 -12.81
C PHE A 55 -2.88 1.22 -14.23
N ALA A 56 -2.00 0.29 -14.58
CA ALA A 56 -1.92 -0.25 -15.93
C ALA A 56 -3.16 -1.08 -16.33
N GLU A 57 -3.79 -1.74 -15.37
CA GLU A 57 -4.91 -2.66 -15.57
C GLU A 57 -6.27 -2.00 -15.31
N GLY A 58 -6.28 -0.74 -14.89
CA GLY A 58 -7.50 0.06 -14.74
C GLY A 58 -8.26 -0.19 -13.44
N ALA A 59 -7.58 -0.69 -12.38
CA ALA A 59 -8.17 -0.73 -11.04
C ALA A 59 -8.34 0.68 -10.46
N TYR A 60 -7.51 1.64 -10.87
CA TYR A 60 -7.73 3.05 -10.56
C TYR A 60 -8.59 3.73 -11.61
N PHE A 61 -9.56 4.53 -11.16
CA PHE A 61 -10.45 5.30 -12.02
C PHE A 61 -10.75 6.67 -11.42
N VAL A 62 -11.36 7.55 -12.21
CA VAL A 62 -11.79 8.87 -11.73
C VAL A 62 -13.31 8.87 -11.64
N ASP A 63 -13.84 9.16 -10.45
CA ASP A 63 -15.26 9.41 -10.22
C ASP A 63 -15.43 10.73 -9.47
N GLY A 64 -16.41 11.55 -9.87
CA GLY A 64 -16.64 12.85 -9.24
C GLY A 64 -15.48 13.87 -9.30
N GLY A 65 -14.38 13.57 -10.02
CA GLY A 65 -13.15 14.37 -10.02
C GLY A 65 -12.10 13.91 -9.01
N GLU A 66 -12.36 12.81 -8.31
CA GLU A 66 -11.46 12.18 -7.34
C GLU A 66 -10.91 10.87 -7.90
N LEU A 67 -9.71 10.49 -7.47
CA LEU A 67 -9.09 9.22 -7.85
C LEU A 67 -9.61 8.14 -6.91
N GLU A 68 -10.31 7.17 -7.47
CA GLU A 68 -10.91 6.04 -6.76
C GLU A 68 -10.25 4.73 -7.17
N VAL A 69 -10.50 3.67 -6.40
CA VAL A 69 -10.02 2.31 -6.65
C VAL A 69 -11.16 1.31 -6.66
N ASP A 70 -11.13 0.37 -7.60
CA ASP A 70 -11.99 -0.81 -7.62
C ASP A 70 -11.33 -1.85 -6.70
N ASP A 71 -11.89 -2.04 -5.51
CA ASP A 71 -11.33 -2.91 -4.47
C ASP A 71 -11.18 -4.35 -4.96
N ASP A 72 -12.19 -4.90 -5.63
CA ASP A 72 -12.15 -6.28 -6.14
C ASP A 72 -11.04 -6.44 -7.19
N ALA A 73 -10.87 -5.45 -8.08
CA ALA A 73 -9.79 -5.46 -9.06
C ALA A 73 -8.42 -5.32 -8.39
N PHE A 74 -8.31 -4.43 -7.40
CA PHE A 74 -7.08 -4.20 -6.65
C PHE A 74 -6.64 -5.46 -5.90
N ASP A 75 -7.56 -6.17 -5.26
CA ASP A 75 -7.31 -7.40 -4.53
C ASP A 75 -6.75 -8.51 -5.39
N GLN A 76 -7.30 -8.68 -6.59
CA GLN A 76 -6.81 -9.65 -7.55
C GLN A 76 -5.39 -9.31 -8.02
N ILE A 77 -5.11 -8.01 -8.20
CA ILE A 77 -3.77 -7.53 -8.56
C ILE A 77 -2.80 -7.74 -7.41
N PHE A 78 -3.19 -7.38 -6.18
CA PHE A 78 -2.41 -7.59 -4.97
C PHE A 78 -2.05 -9.06 -4.81
N LEU A 79 -3.03 -9.97 -4.85
CA LEU A 79 -2.82 -11.40 -4.74
C LEU A 79 -1.89 -11.93 -5.83
N ARG A 80 -2.08 -11.49 -7.08
CA ARG A 80 -1.24 -11.93 -8.20
C ARG A 80 0.20 -11.44 -8.10
N VAL A 81 0.42 -10.22 -7.64
CA VAL A 81 1.76 -9.61 -7.55
C VAL A 81 2.53 -10.08 -6.32
N THR A 82 1.85 -10.20 -5.19
CA THR A 82 2.47 -10.52 -3.89
C THR A 82 2.41 -12.00 -3.52
N GLY A 83 1.48 -12.75 -4.11
CA GLY A 83 1.16 -14.12 -3.72
C GLY A 83 0.47 -14.23 -2.35
N ARG A 84 0.02 -13.10 -1.77
CA ARG A 84 -0.60 -13.02 -0.45
C ARG A 84 -2.04 -12.53 -0.58
N ALA A 85 -2.92 -13.00 0.30
CA ALA A 85 -4.23 -12.36 0.43
C ALA A 85 -4.02 -10.95 0.99
N PRO A 86 -4.72 -9.94 0.46
CA PRO A 86 -4.75 -8.63 1.08
C PRO A 86 -5.32 -8.75 2.51
N LEU A 87 -4.84 -7.89 3.39
CA LEU A 87 -5.23 -7.91 4.79
C LEU A 87 -6.50 -7.05 4.92
N PHE A 88 -7.65 -7.72 4.99
CA PHE A 88 -8.94 -7.12 5.34
C PHE A 88 -9.61 -7.97 6.43
#